data_AF-A0A3B4FAT3-F1
#
_entry.id   AF-A0A3B4FAT3-F1
#
_cell.length_a   1.000
_cell.length_b   1.000
_cell.length_c   1.000
_cell.angle_alpha   90.00
_cell.angle_beta   90.00
_cell.angle_gamma   90.00
#
_symmetry.space_group_name_H-M   'P 1'
#
loop_
_entity.id
_entity.type
_entity.pdbx_description
1 polymer ?
#
loop_
_entity_poly.entity_id
_entity_poly.type
_entity_poly.pdbx_seq_one_letter_code
_entity_poly.pdbx_strand_id
1 'polypeptide(L)'
;MVEPTTRKFASLEEELGFWKEQAERYEQRAEEAQEELQEFQQMSRDYEAELETELKQCEGRNKELLQDNHRLRVELENIKEKFEVQHSDALRHISTLEEELGETRAVRDHLQKYIRELEQSNDDLERTKRSVLKSWYMFTQPCCAC
;
A
#
# COMPACT_ATOMS: atom_id res chain seq x y z
N MET A 1 -55.22 26.95 -35.75
CA MET A 1 -55.42 28.33 -36.21
C MET A 1 -56.87 28.66 -35.95
N VAL A 2 -57.15 29.58 -35.02
CA VAL A 2 -58.52 30.02 -34.73
C VAL A 2 -58.85 31.09 -35.76
N GLU A 3 -59.83 30.84 -36.62
CA GLU A 3 -60.31 31.84 -37.58
C GLU A 3 -60.74 33.11 -36.81
N PRO A 4 -60.39 34.32 -37.29
CA PRO A 4 -60.83 35.54 -36.63
C PRO A 4 -62.33 35.67 -36.89
N THR A 5 -63.13 35.33 -35.88
CA THR A 5 -64.56 35.61 -35.86
C THR A 5 -64.72 37.11 -35.98
N THR A 6 -65.21 37.59 -37.13
CA THR A 6 -65.59 38.98 -37.33
C THR A 6 -66.75 39.31 -36.39
N ARG A 7 -66.43 39.77 -35.17
CA ARG A 7 -67.40 40.30 -34.23
C ARG A 7 -68.02 41.56 -34.84
N LYS A 8 -69.35 41.58 -34.93
CA LYS A 8 -70.09 42.78 -35.32
C LYS A 8 -70.49 43.49 -34.02
N PHE A 9 -70.01 44.71 -33.84
CA PHE A 9 -70.35 45.56 -32.70
C PHE A 9 -71.65 46.33 -32.98
N ALA A 10 -72.47 46.55 -31.96
CA ALA A 10 -73.71 47.30 -32.08
C ALA A 10 -73.49 48.82 -32.07
N SER A 11 -72.36 49.28 -31.51
CA SER A 11 -71.94 50.69 -31.55
C SER A 11 -70.41 50.84 -31.56
N LEU A 12 -69.94 52.03 -31.96
CA LEU A 12 -68.52 52.41 -31.95
C LEU A 12 -67.93 52.44 -30.52
N GLU A 13 -68.76 52.73 -29.51
CA GLU A 13 -68.39 52.69 -28.10
C GLU A 13 -68.17 51.26 -27.59
N GLU A 14 -68.98 50.30 -28.05
CA GLU A 14 -68.84 48.89 -27.70
C GLU A 14 -67.57 48.29 -28.32
N GLU A 15 -67.25 48.68 -29.57
CA GLU A 15 -66.00 48.30 -30.24
C GLU A 15 -64.76 48.85 -29.51
N LEU A 16 -64.79 50.15 -29.16
CA LEU A 16 -63.71 50.77 -28.39
C LEU A 16 -63.53 50.14 -27.00
N GLY A 17 -64.62 49.86 -26.30
CA GLY A 17 -64.59 49.19 -25.00
C GLY A 17 -63.98 47.79 -25.10
N PHE A 18 -64.40 47.01 -26.10
CA PHE A 18 -63.87 45.67 -26.34
C PHE A 18 -62.37 45.67 -26.64
N TRP A 19 -61.89 46.55 -27.54
CA TRP A 19 -60.46 46.60 -27.86
C TRP A 19 -59.61 47.12 -26.71
N LYS A 20 -60.12 48.03 -25.87
CA LYS A 20 -59.44 48.45 -24.64
C LYS A 20 -59.30 47.31 -23.64
N GLU A 21 -60.39 46.59 -23.35
CA GLU A 21 -60.34 45.43 -22.45
C GLU A 21 -59.40 44.35 -22.99
N GLN A 22 -59.41 44.13 -24.31
CA GLN A 22 -58.54 43.17 -24.95
C GLN A 22 -57.06 43.58 -24.88
N ALA A 23 -56.76 44.88 -25.02
CA ALA A 23 -55.42 45.43 -24.84
C ALA A 23 -54.93 45.29 -23.40
N GLU A 24 -55.74 45.66 -22.41
CA GLU A 24 -55.42 45.50 -20.98
C GLU A 24 -55.15 44.03 -20.62
N ARG A 25 -55.94 43.09 -21.14
CA ARG A 25 -55.70 41.65 -20.94
C ARG A 25 -54.39 41.17 -21.57
N TYR A 26 -54.02 41.68 -22.74
CA TYR A 26 -52.75 41.31 -23.37
C TYR A 26 -51.56 41.94 -22.66
N GLU A 27 -51.71 43.16 -22.16
CA GLU A 27 -50.71 43.84 -21.33
C GLU A 27 -50.46 43.05 -20.04
N GLN A 28 -51.51 42.70 -19.29
CA GLN A 28 -51.38 41.86 -18.09
C GLN A 28 -50.70 40.52 -18.38
N ARG A 29 -51.09 39.82 -19.45
CA ARG A 29 -50.45 38.54 -19.79
C ARG A 29 -49.00 38.69 -20.23
N ALA A 30 -48.65 39.81 -20.84
CA ALA A 30 -47.27 40.11 -21.22
C ALA A 30 -46.43 40.42 -19.98
N GLU A 31 -46.98 41.16 -19.01
CA GLU A 31 -46.35 41.43 -17.72
C GLU A 31 -46.14 40.13 -16.92
N GLU A 32 -47.17 39.31 -16.75
CA GLU A 32 -47.09 38.00 -16.07
C GLU A 32 -46.02 37.11 -16.71
N ALA A 33 -46.02 36.97 -18.04
CA ALA A 33 -45.03 36.17 -18.75
C ALA A 33 -43.61 36.74 -18.62
N GLN A 34 -43.48 38.07 -18.52
CA GLN A 34 -42.20 38.72 -18.30
C GLN A 34 -41.67 38.49 -16.88
N GLU A 35 -42.54 38.55 -15.87
CA GLU A 35 -42.20 38.23 -14.48
C GLU A 35 -41.78 36.76 -14.35
N GLU A 36 -42.58 35.82 -14.87
CA GLU A 36 -42.25 34.39 -14.87
C GLU A 36 -40.90 34.10 -15.55
N LEU A 37 -40.61 34.76 -16.68
CA LEU A 37 -39.34 34.63 -17.37
C LEU A 37 -38.17 35.15 -16.53
N GLN A 38 -38.36 36.29 -15.84
CA GLN A 38 -37.33 36.85 -14.95
C GLN A 38 -37.05 35.94 -13.77
N GLU A 39 -38.09 35.39 -13.13
CA GLU A 39 -37.96 34.41 -12.05
C GLU A 39 -37.22 33.17 -12.54
N PHE A 40 -37.63 32.60 -13.68
CA PHE A 40 -36.97 31.43 -14.25
C PHE A 40 -35.48 31.69 -14.55
N GLN A 41 -35.16 32.85 -15.13
CA GLN A 41 -33.77 33.23 -15.40
C GLN A 41 -32.95 33.38 -14.11
N GLN A 42 -33.53 33.95 -13.06
CA GLN A 42 -32.85 34.10 -11.78
C GLN A 42 -32.61 32.73 -11.14
N MET A 43 -33.63 31.87 -11.08
CA MET A 43 -33.51 30.51 -10.56
C MET A 43 -32.49 29.67 -11.34
N SER A 44 -32.42 29.83 -12.67
CA SER A 44 -31.41 29.15 -13.49
C SER A 44 -30.00 29.59 -13.11
N ARG A 45 -29.77 30.89 -12.91
CA ARG A 45 -28.46 31.42 -12.52
C ARG A 45 -28.04 30.95 -11.13
N ASP A 46 -28.97 30.94 -10.19
CA ASP A 46 -28.69 30.48 -8.82
C ASP A 46 -28.35 28.98 -8.82
N TYR A 47 -29.09 28.18 -9.58
CA TYR A 47 -28.80 26.75 -9.73
C TYR A 47 -27.47 26.48 -10.43
N GLU A 48 -27.14 27.23 -11.50
CA GLU A 48 -25.83 27.16 -12.15
C GLU A 48 -24.69 27.48 -11.18
N ALA A 49 -24.87 28.51 -10.34
CA ALA A 49 -23.88 28.87 -9.32
C ALA A 49 -23.70 27.78 -8.26
N GLU A 50 -24.78 27.12 -7.83
CA GLU A 50 -24.73 25.96 -6.92
C GLU A 50 -23.94 24.81 -7.55
N LEU A 51 -24.26 24.43 -8.79
CA LEU A 51 -23.57 23.37 -9.52
C LEU A 51 -22.08 23.68 -9.71
N GLU A 52 -21.72 24.91 -10.07
CA GLU A 52 -20.32 25.33 -10.16
C GLU A 52 -19.59 25.20 -8.81
N THR A 53 -20.27 25.51 -7.72
CA THR A 53 -19.69 25.43 -6.38
C THR A 53 -19.45 23.97 -5.98
N GLU A 54 -20.41 23.09 -6.24
CA GLU A 54 -20.27 21.65 -6.03
C GLU A 54 -19.17 21.04 -6.90
N LEU A 55 -19.09 21.44 -8.17
CA LEU A 55 -18.04 21.00 -9.08
C LEU A 55 -16.66 21.39 -8.56
N LYS A 56 -16.47 22.65 -8.17
CA LYS A 56 -15.21 23.15 -7.59
C LYS A 56 -14.81 22.37 -6.33
N GLN A 57 -15.78 22.06 -5.45
CA GLN A 57 -15.51 21.24 -4.27
C GLN A 57 -15.08 19.81 -4.65
N CYS A 58 -15.79 19.17 -5.58
CA CYS A 58 -15.47 17.83 -6.06
C CYS A 58 -14.10 17.76 -6.73
N GLU A 59 -13.76 18.73 -7.57
CA GLU A 59 -12.45 18.87 -8.21
C GLU A 59 -11.34 19.08 -7.17
N GLY A 60 -11.59 19.92 -6.16
CA GLY A 60 -10.68 20.13 -5.04
C GLY A 60 -10.39 18.84 -4.28
N ARG A 61 -11.44 18.12 -3.88
CA ARG A 61 -11.31 16.82 -3.19
C ARG A 61 -10.58 15.78 -4.05
N ASN A 62 -10.86 15.74 -5.35
CA ASN A 62 -10.18 14.81 -6.26
C ASN A 62 -8.68 15.13 -6.36
N LYS A 63 -8.33 16.41 -6.47
CA LYS A 63 -6.93 16.86 -6.48
C LYS A 63 -6.20 16.48 -5.19
N GLU A 64 -6.82 16.68 -4.03
CA GLU A 64 -6.27 16.26 -2.73
C GLU A 64 -6.05 14.76 -2.68
N LEU A 65 -7.05 13.96 -3.07
CA LEU A 65 -6.95 12.50 -3.13
C LEU A 65 -5.84 12.03 -4.07
N LEU A 66 -5.64 12.69 -5.22
CA LEU A 66 -4.55 12.37 -6.14
C LEU A 66 -3.18 12.68 -5.53
N GLN A 67 -3.04 13.80 -4.82
CA GLN A 67 -1.81 14.16 -4.12
C GLN A 67 -1.50 13.16 -3.01
N ASP A 68 -2.50 12.79 -2.21
CA ASP A 68 -2.36 11.78 -1.16
C ASP A 68 -2.01 10.41 -1.75
N ASN A 69 -2.66 10.01 -2.85
CA ASN A 69 -2.35 8.75 -3.52
C ASN A 69 -0.91 8.73 -4.03
N HIS A 70 -0.44 9.84 -4.61
CA HIS A 70 0.94 9.96 -5.06
C HIS A 70 1.92 9.87 -3.88
N ARG A 71 1.66 10.58 -2.78
CA ARG A 71 2.49 10.50 -1.56
C ARG A 71 2.56 9.07 -1.03
N LEU A 72 1.42 8.41 -0.88
CA LEU A 72 1.34 7.03 -0.39
C LEU A 72 2.06 6.04 -1.31
N ARG A 73 2.01 6.23 -2.62
CA ARG A 73 2.78 5.40 -3.57
C ARG A 73 4.29 5.54 -3.37
N VAL A 74 4.77 6.77 -3.19
CA VAL A 74 6.19 7.03 -2.93
C VAL A 74 6.62 6.44 -1.59
N GLU A 75 5.82 6.61 -0.54
CA GLU A 75 6.09 6.00 0.77
C GLU A 75 6.14 4.47 0.69
N LEU A 76 5.20 3.86 -0.04
CA LEU A 76 5.15 2.42 -0.24
C LEU A 76 6.39 1.91 -0.98
N GLU A 77 6.84 2.62 -2.02
CA GLU A 77 8.05 2.24 -2.76
C GLU A 77 9.31 2.37 -1.89
N ASN A 78 9.42 3.45 -1.11
CA ASN A 78 10.52 3.63 -0.17
C ASN A 78 10.57 2.53 0.90
N ILE A 79 9.42 2.06 1.39
CA ILE A 79 9.36 0.97 2.36
C ILE A 79 9.76 -0.35 1.72
N LYS A 80 9.31 -0.62 0.49
CA LYS A 80 9.72 -1.82 -0.26
C LYS A 80 11.22 -1.86 -0.49
N GLU A 81 11.82 -0.77 -0.97
CA GLU A 81 13.26 -0.70 -1.22
C GLU A 81 14.04 -0.97 0.07
N LYS A 82 13.66 -0.33 1.19
CA LYS A 82 14.27 -0.58 2.50
C LYS A 82 14.13 -2.03 2.94
N PHE A 83 12.95 -2.62 2.75
CA PHE A 83 12.69 -4.02 3.09
C PHE A 83 13.55 -4.96 2.25
N GLU A 84 13.64 -4.74 0.94
CA GLU A 84 14.46 -5.56 0.04
C GLU A 84 15.94 -5.51 0.41
N VAL A 85 16.47 -4.32 0.69
CA VAL A 85 17.86 -4.14 1.15
C VAL A 85 18.07 -4.91 2.46
N GLN A 86 17.24 -4.68 3.48
CA GLN A 86 17.35 -5.35 4.77
C GLN A 86 17.21 -6.87 4.65
N HIS A 87 16.30 -7.34 3.80
CA HIS A 87 16.10 -8.76 3.57
C HIS A 87 17.32 -9.40 2.91
N SER A 88 17.90 -8.75 1.89
CA SER A 88 19.10 -9.22 1.22
C SER A 88 20.31 -9.28 2.17
N ASP A 89 20.48 -8.28 3.03
CA ASP A 89 21.54 -8.25 4.04
C ASP A 89 21.35 -9.33 5.09
N ALA A 90 20.12 -9.54 5.56
CA ALA A 90 19.78 -10.60 6.51
C ALA A 90 20.08 -11.99 5.93
N LEU A 91 19.71 -12.25 4.68
CA LEU A 91 20.04 -13.50 3.99
C LEU A 91 21.55 -13.71 3.89
N ARG A 92 22.30 -12.67 3.51
CA ARG A 92 23.76 -12.73 3.46
C ARG A 92 24.36 -13.05 4.83
N HIS A 93 23.88 -12.40 5.89
CA HIS A 93 24.33 -12.69 7.26
C HIS A 93 24.02 -14.11 7.71
N ILE A 94 22.82 -14.62 7.40
CA ILE A 94 22.44 -16.01 7.70
C ILE A 94 23.40 -16.97 6.99
N SER A 95 23.65 -16.78 5.70
CA SER A 95 24.58 -17.64 4.95
C SER A 95 26.00 -17.63 5.53
N THR A 96 26.52 -16.47 5.93
CA THR A 96 27.83 -16.38 6.59
C THR A 96 27.83 -17.14 7.93
N LEU A 97 26.80 -16.98 8.76
CA LEU A 97 26.70 -17.69 10.04
C LEU A 97 26.56 -19.22 9.85
N GLU A 98 25.86 -19.65 8.81
CA GLU A 98 25.74 -21.08 8.46
C GLU A 98 27.09 -21.68 8.03
N GLU A 99 27.89 -20.92 7.27
CA GLU A 99 29.26 -21.29 6.89
C GLU A 99 30.17 -21.40 8.11
N GLU A 100 30.24 -20.35 8.94
CA GLU A 100 31.04 -20.33 10.18
C GLU A 100 30.65 -21.47 11.14
N LEU A 101 29.35 -21.78 11.24
CA LEU A 101 28.86 -22.90 12.02
C LEU A 101 29.32 -24.24 11.44
N GLY A 102 29.31 -24.39 10.12
CA GLY A 102 29.82 -25.55 9.41
C GLY A 102 31.31 -25.78 9.67
N GLU A 103 32.12 -24.73 9.54
CA GLU A 103 33.56 -24.74 9.85
C GLU A 103 33.82 -25.12 11.30
N THR A 104 33.12 -24.48 12.24
CA THR A 104 33.26 -24.75 13.67
C THR A 104 32.94 -26.21 14.00
N ARG A 105 31.90 -26.79 13.37
CA ARG A 105 31.56 -28.21 13.51
C ARG A 105 32.64 -29.12 12.93
N ALA A 106 33.19 -28.78 11.77
CA ALA A 106 34.27 -29.55 11.15
C ALA A 106 35.53 -29.55 12.03
N VAL A 107 35.92 -28.39 12.58
CA VAL A 107 37.05 -28.26 13.52
C VAL A 107 36.80 -29.09 14.77
N ARG A 108 35.60 -29.01 15.36
CA ARG A 108 35.22 -29.83 16.53
C ARG A 108 35.36 -31.33 16.22
N ASP A 109 34.83 -31.78 15.08
CA ASP A 109 34.86 -33.20 14.71
C ASP A 109 36.29 -33.68 14.44
N HIS A 110 37.15 -32.82 13.89
CA HIS A 110 38.58 -33.10 13.74
C HIS A 110 39.28 -33.21 15.09
N LEU A 111 39.07 -32.27 16.01
CA LEU A 111 39.65 -32.31 17.35
C LEU A 111 39.19 -33.55 18.13
N GLN A 112 37.93 -33.97 18.00
CA GLN A 112 37.43 -35.20 18.62
C GLN A 112 38.13 -36.45 18.09
N LYS A 113 38.40 -36.53 16.78
CA LYS A 113 39.19 -37.63 16.20
C LYS A 113 40.62 -37.60 16.73
N TYR A 114 41.24 -36.44 16.74
CA TYR A 114 42.60 -36.26 17.22
C TYR A 114 42.75 -36.65 18.70
N ILE A 115 41.79 -36.32 19.55
CA ILE A 115 41.76 -36.76 20.96
C ILE A 115 41.77 -38.29 21.06
N ARG A 116 40.93 -38.98 20.27
CA ARG A 116 40.88 -40.46 20.27
C ARG A 116 42.19 -41.08 19.80
N GLU A 117 42.84 -40.49 18.79
CA GLU A 117 44.14 -40.94 18.31
C GLU A 117 45.23 -40.77 19.38
N LEU A 118 45.22 -39.65 20.10
CA LEU A 118 46.12 -39.41 21.22
C LEU A 118 45.89 -40.42 22.36
N GLU A 119 44.63 -40.65 22.73
CA GLU A 119 44.25 -41.65 23.74
C GLU A 119 44.76 -43.04 23.35
N GLN A 120 44.56 -43.47 22.10
CA GLN A 120 45.06 -44.75 21.60
C GLN A 120 46.59 -44.84 21.65
N SER A 121 47.29 -43.78 21.22
CA SER A 121 48.76 -43.74 21.26
C SER A 121 49.29 -43.84 22.70
N ASN A 122 48.58 -43.23 23.65
CA ASN A 122 48.93 -43.28 25.05
C ASN A 122 48.74 -44.70 25.61
N ASP A 123 47.62 -45.36 25.31
CA ASP A 123 47.37 -46.75 25.68
C ASP A 123 48.46 -47.69 25.15
N ASP A 124 48.90 -47.51 23.90
CA ASP A 124 49.96 -48.32 23.29
C ASP A 124 51.34 -48.05 23.92
N LEU A 125 51.64 -46.80 24.27
CA LEU A 125 52.84 -46.44 25.02
C LEU A 125 52.84 -47.07 26.43
N GLU A 126 51.71 -47.02 27.13
CA GLU A 126 51.57 -47.67 28.43
C GLU A 126 51.74 -49.18 28.35
N ARG A 127 51.15 -49.83 27.34
CA ARG A 127 51.35 -51.27 27.08
C ARG A 127 52.81 -51.59 26.81
N THR A 128 53.48 -50.81 25.96
CA THR A 128 54.91 -50.99 25.65
C THR A 128 55.76 -50.83 26.91
N LYS A 129 55.49 -49.80 27.72
CA LYS A 129 56.15 -49.57 29.02
C LYS A 129 55.99 -50.78 29.94
N ARG A 130 54.78 -51.34 30.06
CA ARG A 130 54.52 -52.54 30.89
C ARG A 130 55.28 -53.77 30.37
N SER A 131 55.31 -53.99 29.05
CA SER A 131 56.05 -55.10 28.43
C SER A 131 57.55 -55.00 28.64
N VAL A 132 58.13 -53.81 28.43
CA VAL A 132 59.56 -53.54 28.67
C VAL A 132 59.91 -53.75 30.12
N LEU A 133 59.11 -53.21 31.04
CA LEU A 133 59.32 -53.36 32.47
C LEU A 133 59.27 -54.84 32.89
N LYS A 134 58.30 -55.61 32.38
CA LYS A 134 58.20 -57.06 32.62
C LYS A 134 59.42 -57.81 32.09
N SER A 135 59.85 -57.52 30.86
CA SER A 135 61.04 -58.16 30.27
C SER A 135 62.31 -57.84 31.06
N TRP A 136 62.46 -56.59 31.51
CA TRP A 136 63.56 -56.16 32.35
C TRP A 136 63.58 -56.90 33.69
N TYR A 137 62.44 -57.01 34.38
CA TYR A 137 62.33 -57.80 35.61
C TYR A 137 62.69 -59.27 35.40
N MET A 138 62.23 -59.89 34.30
CA MET A 138 62.58 -61.29 33.98
C MET A 138 64.07 -61.49 33.68
N PHE A 139 64.75 -60.49 33.12
CA PHE A 139 66.19 -60.55 32.84
C PHE A 139 67.05 -60.29 34.09
N THR A 140 66.58 -59.43 34.99
CA THR A 140 67.36 -58.98 36.16
C THR A 140 67.11 -59.79 37.42
N GLN A 141 65.99 -60.51 37.53
CA GLN A 141 65.83 -61.52 38.57
C GLN A 141 66.49 -62.83 38.12
N PRO A 142 67.51 -63.34 38.84
CA PRO A 142 68.01 -64.68 38.57
C PRO A 142 66.87 -65.67 38.86
N CYS A 143 66.71 -66.68 38.00
CA CYS A 143 65.86 -67.83 38.31
C CYS A 143 66.25 -68.35 39.70
N CYS A 144 65.45 -68.08 40.72
CA CYS A 144 65.41 -68.89 41.92
C CYS A 144 64.83 -70.26 41.52
N ALA A 145 65.63 -71.05 40.83
CA ALA A 145 65.43 -72.46 40.58
C ALA A 145 66.66 -73.18 41.14
N CYS A 146 66.67 -73.29 42.47
CA CYS A 146 67.17 -74.42 43.26
C CYS A 146 66.59 -74.28 44.67
#